data_AF-A0AA90V1G5-F1
#
_entry.id   AF-A0AA90V1G5-F1
#
_cell.length_a   1.000
_cell.length_b   1.000
_cell.length_c   1.000
_cell.angle_alpha   90.00
_cell.angle_beta   90.00
_cell.angle_gamma   90.00
#
_symmetry.space_group_name_H-M   'P 1'
#
loop_
_entity.id
_entity.type
_entity.pdbx_description
1 polymer ?
#
loop_
_entity_poly.entity_id
_entity_poly.type
_entity_poly.pdbx_seq_one_letter_code
_entity_poly.pdbx_strand_id
1 'polypeptide(L)'
;MGHFSLDFKKAKGSSDARESDHIERKVIPDNADPTRTHLNRELVKMPSGVYGRDEAIAHRIKTAGIKRKITNDQVRVIRTVLSGTHEDMMNIAANGQLDDWCNDSLKWLQDTFGKENVVSVVLHMDEHTPHLHASIVPIVTGERRKAKNKTTEEGKRTYRKKANAVRLCADDVLNRDKMVGYHDSYAEAMGKYGLKRGVRGSDARHTTTAQYYRNIKRETERLQNCMKLLQSDVEEAERLLKQTKSEINTEKLQAAKTEAKTAFVSKIGSLLGSGKLKEVEQHNRKLCELVTDREQYIAELHEKIQRIEDSHGKQLDEMQRKHQSEVANLES
;
A
#
# COMPACT_ATOMS: atom_id res chain seq x y z
N MET A 1 -4.84 -6.62 6.46
CA MET A 1 -4.86 -7.89 5.72
C MET A 1 -5.13 -7.55 4.27
N GLY A 2 -4.10 -7.51 3.43
CA GLY A 2 -4.28 -7.29 2.00
C GLY A 2 -4.54 -8.58 1.24
N HIS A 3 -4.49 -8.46 -0.08
CA HIS A 3 -4.87 -9.51 -1.02
C HIS A 3 -3.62 -10.13 -1.65
N PHE A 4 -3.68 -11.42 -1.97
CA PHE A 4 -2.69 -11.98 -2.89
C PHE A 4 -2.94 -11.49 -4.32
N SER A 5 -1.87 -11.48 -5.11
CA SER A 5 -1.91 -11.36 -6.56
C SER A 5 -1.53 -12.70 -7.19
N LEU A 6 -2.37 -13.18 -8.09
CA LEU A 6 -2.17 -14.40 -8.87
C LEU A 6 -2.65 -14.13 -10.30
N ASP A 7 -1.73 -14.15 -11.25
CA ASP A 7 -2.02 -13.88 -12.66
C ASP A 7 -1.44 -14.98 -13.56
N PHE A 8 -2.11 -15.26 -14.69
CA PHE A 8 -1.70 -16.30 -15.63
C PHE A 8 -1.62 -15.75 -17.06
N LYS A 9 -0.44 -15.82 -17.69
CA LYS A 9 -0.20 -15.39 -19.07
C LYS A 9 0.22 -16.57 -19.95
N LYS A 10 -0.47 -16.75 -21.07
CA LYS A 10 -0.19 -17.80 -22.06
C LYS A 10 0.93 -17.35 -23.02
N ALA A 11 1.95 -18.16 -23.20
CA ALA A 11 3.01 -17.92 -24.20
C ALA A 11 3.07 -19.02 -25.26
N LYS A 12 3.26 -18.61 -26.51
CA LYS A 12 3.22 -19.47 -27.70
C LYS A 12 4.59 -19.51 -28.38
N GLY A 13 4.93 -20.63 -29.02
CA GLY A 13 6.14 -20.72 -29.86
C GLY A 13 7.42 -20.25 -29.14
N SER A 14 8.23 -19.43 -29.82
CA SER A 14 9.48 -18.83 -29.33
C SER A 14 9.31 -17.46 -28.65
N SER A 15 8.08 -17.02 -28.35
CA SER A 15 7.79 -15.69 -27.79
C SER A 15 8.19 -15.48 -26.31
N ASP A 16 9.00 -16.40 -25.77
CA ASP A 16 9.24 -16.55 -24.35
C ASP A 16 10.67 -16.17 -23.93
N ALA A 17 11.61 -16.08 -24.87
CA ALA A 17 13.02 -15.80 -24.59
C ALA A 17 13.23 -14.51 -23.78
N ARG A 18 12.55 -13.42 -24.14
CA ARG A 18 12.66 -12.14 -23.40
C ARG A 18 12.17 -12.25 -21.96
N GLU A 19 11.17 -13.09 -21.71
CA GLU A 19 10.68 -13.35 -20.35
C GLU A 19 11.70 -14.17 -19.58
N SER A 20 12.31 -15.20 -20.21
CA SER A 20 13.40 -15.96 -19.62
C SER A 20 14.58 -15.07 -19.27
N ASP A 21 15.00 -14.17 -20.17
CA ASP A 21 16.10 -13.24 -19.92
C ASP A 21 15.81 -12.30 -18.74
N HIS A 22 14.56 -11.86 -18.59
CA HIS A 22 14.13 -11.07 -17.45
C HIS A 22 14.12 -11.90 -16.15
N ILE A 23 13.53 -13.09 -16.16
CA ILE A 23 13.40 -13.96 -14.97
C ILE A 23 14.78 -14.41 -14.46
N GLU A 24 15.67 -14.78 -15.38
CA GLU A 24 17.02 -15.28 -15.09
C GLU A 24 18.05 -14.15 -14.95
N ARG A 25 17.60 -12.88 -15.03
CA ARG A 25 18.44 -11.68 -14.93
C ARG A 25 19.63 -11.68 -15.90
N LYS A 26 19.44 -12.26 -17.10
CA LYS A 26 20.36 -12.10 -18.24
C LYS A 26 20.37 -10.65 -18.75
N VAL A 27 19.24 -9.96 -18.58
CA VAL A 27 19.12 -8.51 -18.76
C VAL A 27 18.50 -7.94 -17.49
N ILE A 28 19.21 -7.02 -16.83
CA ILE A 28 18.73 -6.36 -15.62
C ILE A 28 17.75 -5.25 -16.02
N PRO A 29 16.49 -5.29 -15.56
CA PRO A 29 15.52 -4.24 -15.86
C PRO A 29 15.76 -3.00 -14.98
N ASP A 30 15.33 -1.82 -15.46
CA ASP A 30 15.53 -0.53 -14.78
C ASP A 30 14.95 -0.48 -13.35
N ASN A 31 13.91 -1.27 -13.08
CA ASN A 31 13.22 -1.33 -11.80
C ASN A 31 13.79 -2.39 -10.82
N ALA A 32 14.84 -3.12 -11.21
CA ALA A 32 15.54 -4.04 -10.33
C ALA A 32 16.78 -3.39 -9.72
N ASP A 33 16.98 -3.61 -8.42
CA ASP A 33 18.14 -3.20 -7.66
C ASP A 33 19.25 -4.26 -7.78
N PRO A 34 20.36 -3.98 -8.50
CA PRO A 34 21.43 -4.95 -8.73
C PRO A 34 22.10 -5.43 -7.44
N THR A 35 22.04 -4.63 -6.37
CA THR A 35 22.64 -5.01 -5.08
C THR A 35 21.87 -6.13 -4.40
N ARG A 36 20.60 -6.33 -4.76
CA ARG A 36 19.69 -7.33 -4.18
C ARG A 36 19.50 -8.56 -5.07
N THR A 37 20.02 -8.58 -6.31
CA THR A 37 19.84 -9.70 -7.24
C THR A 37 20.33 -11.04 -6.66
N HIS A 38 21.35 -11.02 -5.81
CA HIS A 38 21.87 -12.22 -5.15
C HIS A 38 20.88 -12.87 -4.16
N LEU A 39 19.80 -12.15 -3.78
CA LEU A 39 18.72 -12.67 -2.94
C LEU A 39 17.66 -13.43 -3.75
N ASN A 40 17.70 -13.35 -5.09
CA ASN A 40 16.82 -14.12 -5.96
C ASN A 40 17.14 -15.61 -5.85
N ARG A 41 16.11 -16.46 -5.92
CA ARG A 41 16.26 -17.91 -5.70
C ARG A 41 15.46 -18.72 -6.69
N GLU A 42 16.07 -19.75 -7.25
CA GLU A 42 15.35 -20.81 -7.97
C GLU A 42 14.84 -21.85 -6.99
N LEU A 43 13.55 -22.16 -7.05
CA LEU A 43 12.88 -23.09 -6.14
C LEU A 43 12.68 -24.49 -6.76
N VAL A 44 12.88 -24.63 -8.07
CA VAL A 44 12.75 -25.90 -8.79
C VAL A 44 14.09 -26.30 -9.35
N LYS A 45 14.58 -27.48 -8.95
CA LYS A 45 15.79 -28.06 -9.52
C LYS A 45 15.51 -28.55 -10.94
N MET A 46 16.26 -28.04 -11.91
CA MET A 46 16.16 -28.48 -13.30
C MET A 46 16.76 -29.89 -13.48
N PRO A 47 16.30 -30.66 -14.50
CA PRO A 47 16.90 -31.94 -14.85
C PRO A 47 18.39 -31.82 -15.22
N SER A 48 19.14 -32.91 -15.12
CA SER A 48 20.55 -32.93 -15.52
C SER A 48 20.71 -32.58 -17.00
N GLY A 49 21.64 -31.67 -17.31
CA GLY A 49 21.91 -31.21 -18.67
C GLY A 49 20.87 -30.23 -19.24
N VAL A 50 19.97 -29.70 -18.41
CA VAL A 50 19.02 -28.66 -18.75
C VAL A 50 19.41 -27.38 -18.03
N TYR A 51 19.64 -26.31 -18.80
CA TYR A 51 20.10 -25.03 -18.28
C TYR A 51 19.13 -23.92 -18.66
N GLY A 52 18.55 -23.30 -17.63
CA GLY A 52 17.58 -22.23 -17.82
C GLY A 52 16.17 -22.74 -18.16
N ARG A 53 15.24 -21.81 -18.02
CA ARG A 53 13.80 -21.94 -18.14
C ARG A 53 13.37 -22.37 -19.53
N ASP A 54 13.96 -21.81 -20.59
CA ASP A 54 13.61 -22.16 -21.98
C ASP A 54 13.92 -23.64 -22.28
N GLU A 55 15.10 -24.12 -21.87
CA GLU A 55 15.47 -25.52 -21.99
C GLU A 55 14.58 -26.41 -21.13
N ALA A 56 14.22 -25.98 -19.91
CA ALA A 56 13.32 -26.72 -19.04
C ALA A 56 11.92 -26.91 -19.66
N ILE A 57 11.37 -25.87 -20.28
CA ILE A 57 10.11 -25.94 -21.03
C ILE A 57 10.24 -26.91 -22.21
N ALA A 58 11.29 -26.78 -23.01
CA ALA A 58 11.53 -27.63 -24.18
C ALA A 58 11.73 -29.10 -23.78
N HIS A 59 12.52 -29.36 -22.73
CA HIS A 59 12.77 -30.68 -22.17
C HIS A 59 11.47 -31.33 -21.70
N ARG A 60 10.64 -30.60 -20.94
CA ARG A 60 9.35 -31.12 -20.46
C ARG A 60 8.42 -31.47 -21.62
N ILE A 61 8.33 -30.62 -22.63
CA ILE A 61 7.51 -30.89 -23.83
C ILE A 61 8.02 -32.13 -24.58
N LYS A 62 9.35 -32.27 -24.75
CA LYS A 62 9.98 -33.37 -25.48
C LYS A 62 9.78 -34.72 -24.78
N THR A 63 9.85 -34.73 -23.45
CA THR A 63 9.76 -35.96 -22.64
C THR A 63 8.35 -36.36 -22.25
N ALA A 64 7.35 -35.49 -22.46
CA ALA A 64 5.94 -35.74 -22.13
C ALA A 64 5.24 -36.83 -22.96
N GLY A 65 5.89 -37.41 -23.98
CA GLY A 65 5.27 -38.43 -24.83
C GLY A 65 4.17 -37.90 -25.77
N ILE A 66 4.22 -36.60 -26.11
CA ILE A 66 3.29 -35.98 -27.07
C ILE A 66 3.63 -36.49 -28.47
N LYS A 67 2.75 -37.33 -29.03
CA LYS A 67 2.97 -37.96 -30.35
C LYS A 67 2.61 -37.06 -31.54
N ARG A 68 1.74 -36.07 -31.34
CA ARG A 68 1.32 -35.16 -32.42
C ARG A 68 2.29 -34.00 -32.52
N LYS A 69 2.55 -33.54 -33.76
CA LYS A 69 3.33 -32.32 -34.00
C LYS A 69 2.72 -31.15 -33.23
N ILE A 70 3.59 -30.43 -32.52
CA ILE A 70 3.23 -29.19 -31.82
C ILE A 70 3.42 -28.03 -32.80
N THR A 71 2.36 -27.25 -33.01
CA THR A 71 2.37 -26.11 -33.92
C THR A 71 2.87 -24.85 -33.21
N ASN A 72 3.32 -23.85 -33.97
CA ASN A 72 3.92 -22.63 -33.40
C ASN A 72 2.91 -21.75 -32.64
N ASP A 73 1.62 -21.87 -32.97
CA ASP A 73 0.51 -21.15 -32.34
C ASP A 73 0.03 -21.80 -31.02
N GLN A 74 0.51 -22.99 -30.69
CA GLN A 74 0.17 -23.66 -29.44
C GLN A 74 0.88 -23.00 -28.26
N VAL A 75 0.14 -22.88 -27.16
CA VAL A 75 0.66 -22.41 -25.88
C VAL A 75 1.61 -23.46 -25.33
N ARG A 76 2.88 -23.09 -25.21
CA ARG A 76 3.96 -23.97 -24.72
C ARG A 76 4.15 -23.84 -23.22
N VAL A 77 3.88 -22.65 -22.68
CA VAL A 77 3.98 -22.38 -21.25
C VAL A 77 2.91 -21.38 -20.81
N ILE A 78 2.47 -21.54 -19.58
CA ILE A 78 1.70 -20.57 -18.82
C ILE A 78 2.66 -19.96 -17.80
N ARG A 79 2.87 -18.65 -17.92
CA ARG A 79 3.61 -17.84 -16.97
C ARG A 79 2.68 -17.44 -15.84
N THR A 80 3.10 -17.58 -14.61
CA THR A 80 2.31 -17.20 -13.44
C THR A 80 3.14 -16.29 -12.56
N VAL A 81 2.56 -15.17 -12.13
CA VAL A 81 3.16 -14.32 -11.09
C VAL A 81 2.35 -14.49 -9.81
N LEU A 82 3.04 -14.75 -8.70
CA LEU A 82 2.46 -14.87 -7.37
C LEU A 82 3.09 -13.85 -6.44
N SER A 83 2.28 -13.06 -5.75
CA SER A 83 2.72 -12.06 -4.78
C SER A 83 1.57 -11.66 -3.85
N GLY A 84 1.78 -10.60 -3.08
CA GLY A 84 0.77 -9.92 -2.26
C GLY A 84 0.88 -8.41 -2.43
N THR A 85 0.22 -7.65 -1.55
CA THR A 85 0.50 -6.21 -1.43
C THR A 85 1.96 -6.01 -1.01
N HIS A 86 2.51 -4.82 -1.28
CA HIS A 86 3.87 -4.52 -0.87
C HIS A 86 4.03 -4.66 0.65
N GLU A 87 3.08 -4.10 1.42
CA GLU A 87 3.10 -4.16 2.88
C GLU A 87 3.03 -5.59 3.40
N ASP A 88 2.11 -6.42 2.89
CA ASP A 88 1.99 -7.81 3.36
C ASP A 88 3.23 -8.64 3.01
N MET A 89 3.81 -8.48 1.81
CA MET A 89 5.01 -9.23 1.43
C MET A 89 6.23 -8.83 2.26
N MET A 90 6.37 -7.54 2.58
CA MET A 90 7.43 -7.07 3.47
C MET A 90 7.22 -7.56 4.91
N ASN A 91 5.98 -7.62 5.38
CA ASN A 91 5.67 -8.21 6.69
C ASN A 91 6.00 -9.72 6.75
N ILE A 92 5.64 -10.48 5.70
CA ILE A 92 5.98 -11.91 5.58
C ILE A 92 7.51 -12.09 5.63
N ALA A 93 8.26 -11.24 4.91
CA ALA A 93 9.72 -11.29 4.91
C ALA A 93 10.32 -10.91 6.28
N ALA A 94 9.87 -9.82 6.88
CA ALA A 94 10.35 -9.35 8.18
C ALA A 94 10.08 -10.35 9.31
N ASN A 95 8.98 -11.10 9.23
CA ASN A 95 8.63 -12.15 10.19
C ASN A 95 9.35 -13.49 9.94
N GLY A 96 10.27 -13.55 8.97
CA GLY A 96 10.98 -14.80 8.64
C GLY A 96 10.12 -15.86 7.95
N GLN A 97 8.93 -15.49 7.45
CA GLN A 97 7.96 -16.42 6.86
C GLN A 97 8.07 -16.54 5.33
N LEU A 98 9.02 -15.83 4.71
CA LEU A 98 9.18 -15.80 3.25
C LEU A 98 9.50 -17.18 2.66
N ASP A 99 10.37 -17.95 3.32
CA ASP A 99 10.73 -19.30 2.87
C ASP A 99 9.54 -20.24 2.93
N ASP A 100 8.75 -20.17 4.01
CA ASP A 100 7.51 -20.94 4.13
C ASP A 100 6.53 -20.55 3.02
N TRP A 101 6.35 -19.25 2.78
CA TRP A 101 5.47 -18.76 1.72
C TRP A 101 5.91 -19.26 0.34
N CYS A 102 7.22 -19.27 0.07
CA CYS A 102 7.79 -19.81 -1.16
C CYS A 102 7.52 -21.31 -1.30
N ASN A 103 7.74 -22.08 -0.24
CA ASN A 103 7.53 -23.52 -0.22
C ASN A 103 6.06 -23.89 -0.40
N ASP A 104 5.15 -23.19 0.26
CA ASP A 104 3.72 -23.43 0.14
C ASP A 104 3.17 -23.00 -1.22
N SER A 105 3.68 -21.90 -1.78
CA SER A 105 3.33 -21.46 -3.13
C SER A 105 3.81 -22.49 -4.17
N LEU A 106 5.04 -22.99 -4.03
CA LEU A 106 5.57 -24.06 -4.87
C LEU A 106 4.74 -25.34 -4.74
N LYS A 107 4.40 -25.73 -3.51
CA LYS A 107 3.57 -26.90 -3.23
C LYS A 107 2.20 -26.76 -3.89
N TRP A 108 1.53 -25.62 -3.70
CA TRP A 108 0.23 -25.35 -4.33
C TRP A 108 0.32 -25.43 -5.86
N LEU A 109 1.36 -24.86 -6.48
CA LEU A 109 1.58 -24.95 -7.92
C LEU A 109 1.74 -26.41 -8.38
N GLN A 110 2.54 -27.20 -7.67
CA GLN A 110 2.80 -28.60 -8.01
C GLN A 110 1.58 -29.50 -7.80
N ASP A 111 0.81 -29.27 -6.74
CA ASP A 111 -0.42 -30.01 -6.45
C ASP A 111 -1.52 -29.64 -7.49
N THR A 112 -1.57 -28.39 -7.92
CA THR A 112 -2.59 -27.88 -8.86
C THR A 112 -2.31 -28.25 -10.31
N PHE A 113 -1.06 -28.12 -10.76
CA PHE A 113 -0.69 -28.25 -12.18
C PHE A 113 0.10 -29.52 -12.48
N GLY A 114 0.52 -30.25 -11.45
CA GLY A 114 1.39 -31.42 -11.53
C GLY A 114 2.86 -31.03 -11.41
N LYS A 115 3.59 -31.73 -10.54
CA LYS A 115 5.01 -31.48 -10.25
C LYS A 115 5.90 -31.40 -11.49
N GLU A 116 5.72 -32.31 -12.45
CA GLU A 116 6.50 -32.29 -13.71
C GLU A 116 6.17 -31.11 -14.63
N ASN A 117 4.97 -30.53 -14.51
CA ASN A 117 4.53 -29.44 -15.36
C ASN A 117 5.02 -28.09 -14.85
N VAL A 118 5.35 -27.97 -13.56
CA VAL A 118 5.97 -26.78 -12.96
C VAL A 118 7.48 -26.88 -13.16
N VAL A 119 8.00 -26.28 -14.24
CA VAL A 119 9.39 -26.50 -14.69
C VAL A 119 10.38 -25.47 -14.17
N SER A 120 9.90 -24.31 -13.72
CA SER A 120 10.72 -23.24 -13.14
C SER A 120 9.85 -22.42 -12.20
N VAL A 121 10.38 -22.10 -11.03
CA VAL A 121 9.82 -21.12 -10.10
C VAL A 121 10.98 -20.31 -9.54
N VAL A 122 10.94 -19.00 -9.73
CA VAL A 122 12.01 -18.07 -9.35
C VAL A 122 11.45 -16.98 -8.46
N LEU A 123 12.05 -16.79 -7.30
CA LEU A 123 11.80 -15.67 -6.41
C LEU A 123 12.63 -14.46 -6.84
N HIS A 124 11.95 -13.33 -7.04
CA HIS A 124 12.58 -12.03 -7.22
C HIS A 124 12.45 -11.21 -5.94
N MET A 125 13.60 -10.82 -5.40
CA MET A 125 13.80 -10.00 -4.20
C MET A 125 14.48 -8.68 -4.52
N ASP A 126 14.79 -8.42 -5.78
CA ASP A 126 15.50 -7.23 -6.27
C ASP A 126 14.57 -6.18 -6.86
N GLU A 127 13.27 -6.45 -7.00
CA GLU A 127 12.28 -5.46 -7.40
C GLU A 127 11.54 -4.84 -6.21
N HIS A 128 10.54 -4.00 -6.49
CA HIS A 128 9.79 -3.26 -5.47
C HIS A 128 9.10 -4.18 -4.45
N THR A 129 8.49 -5.29 -4.89
CA THR A 129 7.74 -6.21 -4.02
C THR A 129 8.19 -7.64 -4.29
N PRO A 130 8.51 -8.45 -3.26
CA PRO A 130 8.84 -9.87 -3.43
C PRO A 130 7.75 -10.62 -4.20
N HIS A 131 8.14 -11.36 -5.23
CA HIS A 131 7.20 -12.12 -6.05
C HIS A 131 7.85 -13.34 -6.69
N LEU A 132 7.02 -14.32 -7.03
CA LEU A 132 7.43 -15.55 -7.71
C LEU A 132 7.03 -15.48 -9.18
N HIS A 133 7.97 -15.79 -10.07
CA HIS A 133 7.69 -16.16 -11.44
C HIS A 133 7.67 -17.69 -11.57
N ALA A 134 6.51 -18.26 -11.90
CA ALA A 134 6.35 -19.68 -12.14
C ALA A 134 6.03 -19.99 -13.61
N SER A 135 6.59 -21.10 -14.09
CA SER A 135 6.45 -21.55 -15.49
C SER A 135 5.83 -22.93 -15.54
N ILE A 136 4.63 -23.01 -16.11
CA ILE A 136 3.81 -24.22 -16.15
C ILE A 136 3.64 -24.67 -17.59
N VAL A 137 4.09 -25.87 -17.93
CA VAL A 137 3.84 -26.48 -19.24
C VAL A 137 2.44 -27.12 -19.22
N PRO A 138 1.49 -26.69 -20.07
CA PRO A 138 0.07 -27.07 -19.96
C PRO A 138 -0.21 -28.45 -20.56
N ILE A 139 0.46 -29.49 -20.04
CA ILE A 139 0.29 -30.87 -20.47
C ILE A 139 -0.90 -31.49 -19.75
N VAL A 140 -1.82 -32.04 -20.52
CA VAL A 140 -3.00 -32.73 -20.01
C VAL A 140 -3.12 -34.12 -20.61
N THR A 141 -3.55 -35.06 -19.77
CA THR A 141 -4.03 -36.39 -20.13
C THR A 141 -5.55 -36.42 -19.99
N GLY A 142 -6.24 -37.23 -20.78
CA GLY A 142 -7.70 -37.34 -20.71
C GLY A 142 -8.45 -36.77 -21.92
N GLU A 143 -9.78 -36.85 -21.89
CA GLU A 143 -10.62 -36.42 -23.00
C GLU A 143 -10.58 -34.91 -23.24
N ARG A 144 -10.81 -34.50 -24.49
CA ARG A 144 -10.91 -33.06 -24.83
C ARG A 144 -12.25 -32.51 -24.34
N ARG A 145 -12.26 -31.35 -23.67
CA ARG A 145 -13.50 -30.69 -23.24
C ARG A 145 -14.52 -30.49 -24.36
N LYS A 146 -14.07 -30.06 -25.55
CA LYS A 146 -14.92 -29.91 -26.76
C LYS A 146 -15.43 -31.23 -27.36
N ALA A 147 -15.03 -32.38 -26.82
CA ALA A 147 -15.62 -33.68 -27.16
C ALA A 147 -16.81 -34.01 -26.23
N LYS A 148 -16.75 -33.63 -24.94
CA LYS A 148 -17.85 -33.82 -23.98
C LYS A 148 -19.10 -32.99 -24.31
N ASN A 149 -18.92 -31.79 -24.87
CA ASN A 149 -20.04 -30.91 -25.22
C ASN A 149 -20.66 -31.19 -26.60
N LYS A 150 -20.22 -32.24 -27.33
CA LYS A 150 -20.92 -32.68 -28.53
C LYS A 150 -21.94 -33.74 -28.11
N THR A 151 -23.16 -33.32 -27.82
CA THR A 151 -24.32 -34.18 -28.08
C THR A 151 -24.27 -34.57 -29.55
N THR A 152 -24.46 -35.85 -29.82
CA THR A 152 -24.54 -36.43 -31.17
C THR A 152 -25.72 -35.82 -31.92
N GLU A 153 -25.52 -34.65 -32.55
CA GLU A 153 -26.36 -34.24 -33.68
C GLU A 153 -26.15 -35.28 -34.80
N GLU A 154 -27.21 -36.05 -35.07
CA GLU A 154 -27.24 -37.06 -36.12
C GLU A 154 -26.85 -36.44 -37.47
N GLY A 155 -25.81 -37.00 -38.11
CA GLY A 155 -25.49 -36.72 -39.52
C GLY A 155 -24.17 -36.00 -39.83
N LYS A 156 -23.46 -35.40 -38.86
CA LYS A 156 -22.13 -34.81 -39.12
C LYS A 156 -21.01 -35.83 -38.93
N ARG A 157 -20.22 -36.11 -39.97
CA ARG A 157 -19.01 -36.97 -39.91
C ARG A 157 -18.14 -36.61 -38.69
N THR A 158 -18.20 -37.42 -37.64
CA THR A 158 -17.37 -37.23 -36.45
C THR A 158 -16.03 -37.92 -36.65
N TYR A 159 -14.97 -37.14 -36.81
CA TYR A 159 -13.62 -37.68 -36.81
C TYR A 159 -13.33 -38.34 -35.44
N ARG A 160 -13.02 -39.64 -35.44
CA ARG A 160 -12.69 -40.42 -34.24
C ARG A 160 -11.46 -39.80 -33.56
N LYS A 161 -11.67 -39.05 -32.48
CA LYS A 161 -10.57 -38.50 -31.67
C LYS A 161 -10.01 -39.65 -30.83
N LYS A 162 -8.72 -39.97 -30.99
CA LYS A 162 -8.03 -40.95 -30.15
C LYS A 162 -8.21 -40.55 -28.67
N ALA A 163 -8.70 -41.49 -27.85
CA ALA A 163 -8.92 -41.26 -26.43
C ALA A 163 -7.60 -41.00 -25.70
N ASN A 164 -7.62 -40.08 -24.73
CA ASN A 164 -6.62 -39.91 -23.67
C ASN A 164 -5.15 -39.72 -24.09
N ALA A 165 -4.88 -39.21 -25.29
CA ALA A 165 -3.51 -38.87 -25.69
C ALA A 165 -2.99 -37.62 -24.95
N VAL A 166 -1.74 -37.69 -24.50
CA VAL A 166 -1.00 -36.55 -23.92
C VAL A 166 -0.94 -35.42 -24.93
N ARG A 167 -1.24 -34.19 -24.50
CA ARG A 167 -1.24 -32.99 -25.35
C ARG A 167 -0.94 -31.72 -24.56
N LEU A 168 -0.49 -30.68 -25.26
CA LEU A 168 -0.57 -29.30 -24.77
C LEU A 168 -1.99 -28.76 -24.91
N CYS A 169 -2.59 -28.32 -23.82
CA CYS A 169 -3.89 -27.67 -23.85
C CYS A 169 -4.07 -26.66 -22.70
N ALA A 170 -3.64 -25.43 -22.92
CA ALA A 170 -3.84 -24.35 -21.97
C ALA A 170 -5.32 -24.02 -21.72
N ASP A 171 -6.24 -24.36 -22.63
CA ASP A 171 -7.68 -24.13 -22.43
C ASP A 171 -8.33 -25.15 -21.48
N ASP A 172 -7.77 -26.37 -21.38
CA ASP A 172 -8.21 -27.35 -20.40
C ASP A 172 -7.65 -27.04 -19.00
N VAL A 173 -6.51 -26.33 -18.93
CA VAL A 173 -5.87 -25.85 -17.70
C VAL A 173 -6.50 -24.54 -17.21
N LEU A 174 -6.58 -23.52 -18.06
CA LEU A 174 -7.06 -22.17 -17.75
C LEU A 174 -8.47 -21.94 -18.30
N ASN A 175 -9.45 -22.68 -17.77
CA ASN A 175 -10.87 -22.39 -18.02
C ASN A 175 -11.46 -21.57 -16.87
N ARG A 176 -12.59 -20.89 -17.12
CA ARG A 176 -13.21 -19.96 -16.16
C ARG A 176 -13.44 -20.59 -14.78
N ASP A 177 -13.98 -21.80 -14.72
CA ASP A 177 -14.32 -22.46 -13.47
C ASP A 177 -13.06 -22.83 -12.68
N LYS A 178 -12.05 -23.36 -13.38
CA LYS A 178 -10.73 -23.63 -12.79
C LYS A 178 -10.06 -22.37 -12.29
N MET A 179 -10.11 -21.27 -13.05
CA MET A 179 -9.54 -19.99 -12.62
C MET A 179 -10.17 -19.51 -11.32
N VAL A 180 -11.52 -19.58 -11.20
CA VAL A 180 -12.20 -19.25 -9.95
C VAL A 180 -11.70 -20.14 -8.80
N GLY A 181 -11.62 -21.45 -9.02
CA GLY A 181 -11.12 -22.41 -8.04
C GLY A 181 -9.64 -22.23 -7.67
N TYR A 182 -8.79 -21.77 -8.60
CA TYR A 182 -7.39 -21.46 -8.33
C TYR A 182 -7.26 -20.29 -7.37
N HIS A 183 -8.04 -19.22 -7.58
CA HIS A 183 -8.07 -18.12 -6.61
C HIS A 183 -8.65 -18.55 -5.25
N ASP A 184 -9.62 -19.46 -5.23
CA ASP A 184 -10.21 -19.96 -3.97
C ASP A 184 -9.19 -20.79 -3.18
N SER A 185 -8.62 -21.80 -3.80
CA SER A 185 -7.65 -22.72 -3.16
C SER A 185 -6.34 -22.02 -2.79
N TYR A 186 -5.88 -21.06 -3.60
CA TYR A 186 -4.69 -20.29 -3.24
C TYR A 186 -4.95 -19.36 -2.05
N ALA A 187 -6.16 -18.79 -1.94
CA ALA A 187 -6.54 -18.01 -0.75
C ALA A 187 -6.49 -18.86 0.52
N GLU A 188 -6.99 -20.09 0.44
CA GLU A 188 -6.97 -21.04 1.56
C GLU A 188 -5.54 -21.37 1.96
N ALA A 189 -4.67 -21.72 0.99
CA ALA A 189 -3.27 -22.03 1.25
C ALA A 189 -2.50 -20.83 1.85
N MET A 190 -2.77 -19.62 1.37
CA MET A 190 -2.04 -18.42 1.78
C MET A 190 -2.64 -17.72 3.02
N GLY A 191 -3.79 -18.19 3.51
CA GLY A 191 -4.51 -17.55 4.62
C GLY A 191 -3.69 -17.40 5.90
N LYS A 192 -2.79 -18.35 6.17
CA LYS A 192 -1.88 -18.29 7.34
C LYS A 192 -0.84 -17.16 7.27
N TYR A 193 -0.59 -16.60 6.09
CA TYR A 193 0.24 -15.41 5.90
C TYR A 193 -0.57 -14.11 5.92
N GLY A 194 -1.88 -14.18 6.20
CA GLY A 194 -2.78 -13.03 6.21
C GLY A 194 -3.20 -12.55 4.82
N LEU A 195 -2.84 -13.27 3.76
CA LEU A 195 -3.19 -12.94 2.37
C LEU A 195 -4.59 -13.45 2.04
N LYS A 196 -5.44 -12.54 1.54
CA LYS A 196 -6.83 -12.84 1.20
C LYS A 196 -7.07 -12.95 -0.30
N ARG A 197 -8.16 -13.62 -0.65
CA ARG A 197 -8.69 -13.66 -2.02
C ARG A 197 -9.11 -12.29 -2.50
N GLY A 198 -8.72 -11.93 -3.73
CA GLY A 198 -9.30 -10.78 -4.42
C GLY A 198 -10.83 -10.88 -4.60
N VAL A 199 -11.46 -9.71 -4.79
CA VAL A 199 -12.92 -9.55 -4.90
C VAL A 199 -13.49 -10.44 -6.01
N ARG A 200 -14.51 -11.25 -5.68
CA ARG A 200 -15.23 -12.07 -6.67
C ARG A 200 -15.99 -11.17 -7.64
N GLY A 201 -15.88 -11.44 -8.93
CA GLY A 201 -16.57 -10.67 -9.96
C GLY A 201 -16.03 -9.25 -10.12
N SER A 202 -14.78 -8.99 -9.71
CA SER A 202 -14.15 -7.68 -9.89
C SER A 202 -14.16 -7.22 -11.35
N ASP A 203 -14.58 -5.97 -11.57
CA ASP A 203 -14.54 -5.30 -12.88
C ASP A 203 -13.14 -4.76 -13.24
N ALA A 204 -12.15 -4.97 -12.36
CA ALA A 204 -10.77 -4.56 -12.60
C ALA A 204 -10.22 -5.21 -13.87
N ARG A 205 -9.59 -4.41 -14.72
CA ARG A 205 -8.88 -4.88 -15.91
C ARG A 205 -7.38 -4.91 -15.65
N HIS A 206 -6.72 -6.00 -16.06
CA HIS A 206 -5.27 -6.09 -16.01
C HIS A 206 -4.65 -4.94 -16.80
N THR A 207 -3.72 -4.24 -16.16
CA THR A 207 -2.85 -3.24 -16.77
C THR A 207 -1.45 -3.80 -16.84
N THR A 208 -0.73 -3.52 -17.92
CA THR A 208 0.68 -3.89 -17.98
C THR A 208 1.50 -3.01 -17.04
N THR A 209 2.65 -3.48 -16.58
CA THR A 209 3.55 -2.70 -15.70
C THR A 209 3.87 -1.32 -16.29
N ALA A 210 4.15 -1.24 -17.60
CA ALA A 210 4.40 0.02 -18.30
C ALA A 210 3.15 0.92 -18.40
N GLN A 211 1.93 0.35 -18.45
CA GLN A 211 0.69 1.14 -18.37
C GLN A 211 0.45 1.65 -16.95
N TYR A 212 0.70 0.82 -15.94
CA TYR A 212 0.56 1.18 -14.53
C TYR A 212 1.44 2.38 -14.17
N TYR A 213 2.75 2.32 -14.44
CA TYR A 213 3.65 3.45 -14.16
C TYR A 213 3.28 4.72 -14.95
N ARG A 214 2.81 4.59 -16.19
CA ARG A 214 2.31 5.74 -16.97
C ARG A 214 1.07 6.37 -16.33
N ASN A 215 0.13 5.56 -15.84
CA ASN A 215 -1.07 6.05 -15.18
C ASN A 215 -0.74 6.74 -13.86
N ILE A 216 0.12 6.13 -13.03
CA ILE A 216 0.60 6.72 -11.78
C ILE A 216 1.26 8.08 -12.04
N LYS A 217 2.19 8.16 -13.02
CA LYS A 217 2.85 9.42 -13.37
C LYS A 217 1.83 10.51 -13.74
N ARG A 218 0.87 10.18 -14.59
CA ARG A 218 -0.19 11.11 -15.03
C ARG A 218 -1.10 11.54 -13.87
N GLU A 219 -1.44 10.64 -12.96
CA GLU A 219 -2.25 10.94 -11.79
C GLU A 219 -1.49 11.81 -10.79
N THR A 220 -0.21 11.54 -10.55
CA THR A 220 0.65 12.38 -9.72
C THR A 220 0.75 13.80 -10.28
N GLU A 221 0.99 13.95 -11.59
CA GLU A 221 1.02 15.26 -12.26
C GLU A 221 -0.34 15.99 -12.11
N ARG A 222 -1.45 15.27 -12.27
CA ARG A 222 -2.80 15.83 -12.07
C ARG A 222 -3.03 16.29 -10.64
N LEU A 223 -2.67 15.46 -9.65
CA LEU A 223 -2.83 15.77 -8.23
C LEU A 223 -1.95 16.97 -7.83
N GLN A 224 -0.71 17.03 -8.31
CA GLN A 224 0.17 18.19 -8.10
C GLN A 224 -0.43 19.48 -8.65
N ASN A 225 -1.04 19.44 -9.83
CA ASN A 225 -1.73 20.59 -10.40
C ASN A 225 -2.98 20.98 -9.59
N CYS A 226 -3.79 20.01 -9.15
CA CYS A 226 -4.92 20.27 -8.26
C CYS A 226 -4.49 20.88 -6.93
N MET A 227 -3.40 20.40 -6.32
CA MET A 227 -2.86 20.97 -5.08
C MET A 227 -2.44 22.43 -5.25
N LYS A 228 -1.78 22.77 -6.37
CA LYS A 228 -1.40 24.17 -6.67
C LYS A 228 -2.62 25.08 -6.82
N LEU A 229 -3.66 24.61 -7.53
CA LEU A 229 -4.92 25.35 -7.68
C LEU A 229 -5.59 25.58 -6.32
N LEU A 230 -5.75 24.51 -5.53
CA LEU A 230 -6.31 24.59 -4.17
C LEU A 230 -5.53 25.55 -3.28
N GLN A 231 -4.20 25.57 -3.39
CA GLN A 231 -3.36 26.49 -2.62
C GLN A 231 -3.60 27.95 -3.03
N SER A 232 -3.75 28.23 -4.33
CA SER A 232 -4.13 29.55 -4.82
C SER A 232 -5.52 29.98 -4.31
N ASP A 233 -6.50 29.06 -4.32
CA ASP A 233 -7.86 29.36 -3.84
C ASP A 233 -7.87 29.66 -2.33
N VAL A 234 -7.07 28.94 -1.55
CA VAL A 234 -6.88 29.21 -0.11
C VAL A 234 -6.27 30.59 0.12
N GLU A 235 -5.21 30.94 -0.61
CA GLU A 235 -4.57 32.26 -0.51
C GLU A 235 -5.54 33.41 -0.87
N GLU A 236 -6.38 33.21 -1.89
CA GLU A 236 -7.41 34.17 -2.27
C GLU A 236 -8.50 34.29 -1.19
N ALA A 237 -8.99 33.17 -0.66
CA ALA A 237 -9.98 33.16 0.41
C ALA A 237 -9.46 33.83 1.69
N GLU A 238 -8.19 33.60 2.05
CA GLU A 238 -7.54 34.27 3.18
C GLU A 238 -7.44 35.78 2.96
N ARG A 239 -7.09 36.21 1.75
CA ARG A 239 -7.04 37.64 1.38
C ARG A 239 -8.41 38.29 1.48
N LEU A 240 -9.45 37.66 0.91
CA LEU A 240 -10.82 38.14 1.00
C LEU A 240 -11.31 38.18 2.45
N LEU A 241 -11.03 37.14 3.24
CA LEU A 241 -11.38 37.10 4.66
C LEU A 241 -10.69 38.21 5.46
N LYS A 242 -9.42 38.50 5.17
CA LYS A 242 -8.69 39.63 5.78
C LYS A 242 -9.34 40.96 5.39
N GLN A 243 -9.69 41.14 4.12
CA GLN A 243 -10.38 42.33 3.62
C GLN A 243 -11.75 42.50 4.30
N THR A 244 -12.60 41.49 4.27
CA THR A 244 -13.92 41.52 4.93
C THR A 244 -13.80 41.74 6.44
N LYS A 245 -12.81 41.14 7.12
CA LYS A 245 -12.54 41.44 8.54
C LYS A 245 -12.18 42.91 8.76
N SER A 246 -11.37 43.50 7.88
CA SER A 246 -11.02 44.93 7.98
C SER A 246 -12.22 45.85 7.70
N GLU A 247 -13.09 45.49 6.73
CA GLU A 247 -14.30 46.24 6.38
C GLU A 247 -15.39 46.15 7.47
N ILE A 248 -15.53 45.00 8.14
CA ILE A 248 -16.47 44.80 9.25
C ILE A 248 -16.05 45.60 10.50
N ASN A 249 -14.74 45.84 10.68
CA ASN A 249 -14.21 46.42 11.91
C ASN A 249 -14.23 47.95 11.98
N THR A 250 -14.47 48.67 10.87
CA THR A 250 -14.24 50.13 10.84
C THR A 250 -15.48 51.00 10.83
N GLU A 251 -16.60 50.64 10.20
CA GLU A 251 -17.64 51.66 9.93
C GLU A 251 -19.03 51.35 10.49
N LYS A 252 -19.56 50.14 10.30
CA LYS A 252 -20.93 49.83 10.73
C LYS A 252 -21.05 49.49 12.23
N LEU A 253 -20.03 48.85 12.80
CA LEU A 253 -20.04 48.47 14.22
C LEU A 253 -19.80 49.68 15.14
N GLN A 254 -18.94 50.63 14.76
CA GLN A 254 -18.70 51.86 15.54
C GLN A 254 -19.94 52.76 15.53
N ALA A 255 -20.57 52.98 14.36
CA ALA A 255 -21.79 53.76 14.25
C ALA A 255 -22.95 53.13 15.05
N ALA A 256 -23.22 51.84 14.85
CA ALA A 256 -24.30 51.14 15.57
C ALA A 256 -24.03 51.00 17.07
N LYS A 257 -22.78 50.82 17.51
CA LYS A 257 -22.41 50.80 18.94
C LYS A 257 -22.64 52.17 19.59
N THR A 258 -22.33 53.25 18.89
CA THR A 258 -22.50 54.61 19.43
C THR A 258 -23.98 54.99 19.50
N GLU A 259 -24.74 54.63 18.47
CA GLU A 259 -26.19 54.89 18.40
C GLU A 259 -26.97 54.04 19.41
N ALA A 260 -26.64 52.74 19.55
CA ALA A 260 -27.24 51.87 20.56
C ALA A 260 -26.88 52.28 22.00
N LYS A 261 -25.65 52.75 22.25
CA LYS A 261 -25.23 53.25 23.57
C LYS A 261 -25.96 54.55 23.92
N THR A 262 -26.17 55.44 22.95
CA THR A 262 -26.91 56.70 23.13
C THR A 262 -28.40 56.44 23.37
N ALA A 263 -29.00 55.50 22.63
CA ALA A 263 -30.40 55.09 22.81
C ALA A 263 -30.64 54.34 24.12
N PHE A 264 -29.69 53.50 24.57
CA PHE A 264 -29.80 52.75 25.82
C PHE A 264 -29.66 53.65 27.06
N VAL A 265 -28.74 54.62 27.05
CA VAL A 265 -28.58 55.61 28.13
C VAL A 265 -29.83 56.49 28.26
N SER A 266 -30.41 56.92 27.14
CA SER A 266 -31.66 57.71 27.12
C SER A 266 -32.87 56.91 27.61
N LYS A 267 -32.97 55.63 27.24
CA LYS A 267 -34.09 54.76 27.61
C LYS A 267 -34.00 54.25 29.05
N ILE A 268 -32.80 54.06 29.61
CA ILE A 268 -32.62 53.69 31.02
C ILE A 268 -32.75 54.90 31.94
N GLY A 269 -32.29 56.09 31.52
CA GLY A 269 -32.50 57.34 32.27
C GLY A 269 -33.97 57.73 32.44
N SER A 270 -34.86 57.25 31.55
CA SER A 270 -36.31 57.46 31.64
C SER A 270 -37.09 56.34 32.34
N LEU A 271 -36.51 55.14 32.48
CA LEU A 271 -37.21 53.96 33.06
C LEU A 271 -36.78 53.60 34.49
N LEU A 272 -35.59 54.00 34.95
CA LEU A 272 -35.12 53.72 36.30
C LEU A 272 -34.80 55.02 37.04
N GLY A 273 -35.70 55.39 37.96
CA GLY A 273 -35.46 56.44 38.94
C GLY A 273 -34.08 56.28 39.59
N SER A 274 -33.41 57.42 39.76
CA SER A 274 -31.99 57.69 40.02
C SER A 274 -31.24 56.93 41.13
N GLY A 275 -31.87 55.97 41.82
CA GLY A 275 -31.28 55.21 42.93
C GLY A 275 -30.51 53.95 42.50
N LYS A 276 -31.10 53.07 41.67
CA LYS A 276 -30.51 51.75 41.35
C LYS A 276 -29.29 51.84 40.42
N LEU A 277 -29.19 52.90 39.62
CA LEU A 277 -28.04 53.14 38.76
C LEU A 277 -26.76 53.39 39.58
N LYS A 278 -26.88 54.17 40.67
CA LYS A 278 -25.76 54.46 41.55
C LYS A 278 -25.21 53.20 42.21
N GLU A 279 -26.08 52.27 42.61
CA GLU A 279 -25.67 50.98 43.18
C GLU A 279 -24.93 50.11 42.17
N VAL A 280 -25.42 50.03 40.93
CA VAL A 280 -24.77 49.25 39.86
C VAL A 280 -23.42 49.85 39.48
N GLU A 281 -23.32 51.18 39.39
CA GLU A 281 -22.03 51.86 39.19
C GLU A 281 -21.06 51.62 40.35
N GLN A 282 -21.55 51.58 41.59
CA GLN A 282 -20.73 51.30 42.77
C GLN A 282 -20.24 49.85 42.79
N HIS A 283 -21.08 48.90 42.35
CA HIS A 283 -20.70 47.49 42.25
C HIS A 283 -19.65 47.24 41.16
N ASN A 284 -19.79 47.90 40.00
CA ASN A 284 -18.79 47.83 38.94
C ASN A 284 -17.45 48.44 39.35
N ARG A 285 -17.45 49.57 40.09
CA ARG A 285 -16.22 50.14 40.66
C ARG A 285 -15.52 49.16 41.60
N LYS A 286 -16.27 48.53 42.52
CA LYS A 286 -15.73 47.50 43.43
C LYS A 286 -15.18 46.27 42.69
N LEU A 287 -15.83 45.85 41.59
CA LEU A 287 -15.32 44.76 40.78
C LEU A 287 -14.00 45.12 40.10
N CYS A 288 -13.86 46.34 39.59
CA CYS A 288 -12.60 46.82 39.00
C CYS A 288 -11.47 46.88 40.03
N GLU A 289 -11.73 47.41 41.23
CA GLU A 289 -10.75 47.42 42.33
C GLU A 289 -10.30 45.99 42.69
N LEU A 290 -11.24 45.05 42.80
CA LEU A 290 -10.92 43.64 43.10
C LEU A 290 -10.08 42.97 42.00
N VAL A 291 -10.29 43.32 40.73
CA VAL A 291 -9.48 42.81 39.62
C VAL A 291 -8.05 43.35 39.73
N THR A 292 -7.89 44.64 40.01
CA THR A 292 -6.57 45.26 40.18
C THR A 292 -5.81 44.67 41.37
N ASP A 293 -6.46 44.45 42.51
CA ASP A 293 -5.84 43.82 43.69
C ASP A 293 -5.37 42.39 43.39
N ARG A 294 -6.15 41.63 42.61
CA ARG A 294 -5.77 40.28 42.19
C ARG A 294 -4.59 40.27 41.24
N GLU A 295 -4.52 41.22 40.30
CA GLU A 295 -3.39 41.36 39.40
C GLU A 295 -2.10 41.68 40.17
N GLN A 296 -2.17 42.56 41.17
CA GLN A 296 -1.05 42.89 42.03
C GLN A 296 -0.58 41.68 42.87
N TYR A 297 -1.51 40.92 43.43
CA TYR A 297 -1.19 39.69 44.16
C TYR A 297 -0.52 38.62 43.27
N ILE A 298 -0.97 38.48 42.02
CA ILE A 298 -0.34 37.57 41.04
C ILE A 298 1.10 38.01 40.75
N ALA A 299 1.36 39.31 40.63
CA ALA A 299 2.72 39.83 40.43
C ALA A 299 3.65 39.50 41.61
N GLU A 300 3.17 39.66 42.86
CA GLU A 300 3.94 39.31 44.06
C GLU A 300 4.26 37.81 44.16
N LEU A 301 3.32 36.96 43.76
CA LEU A 301 3.54 35.51 43.72
C LEU A 301 4.63 35.13 42.71
N HIS A 302 4.63 35.74 41.52
CA HIS A 302 5.69 35.52 40.53
C HIS A 302 7.07 35.92 41.07
N GLU A 303 7.18 37.06 41.76
CA GLU A 303 8.45 37.51 42.33
C GLU A 303 8.97 36.58 43.45
N LYS A 304 8.07 35.97 44.25
CA LYS A 304 8.46 34.97 45.24
C LYS A 304 8.96 33.68 44.60
N ILE A 305 8.29 33.21 43.55
CA ILE A 305 8.71 32.01 42.81
C ILE A 305 10.13 32.22 42.24
N GLN A 306 10.38 33.37 41.61
CA GLN A 306 11.69 33.69 41.06
C GLN A 306 12.80 33.67 42.13
N ARG A 307 12.55 34.23 43.32
CA ARG A 307 13.53 34.23 44.42
C ARG A 307 13.84 32.82 44.93
N ILE A 308 12.84 31.94 44.97
CA ILE A 308 13.03 30.54 45.38
C ILE A 308 13.89 29.81 44.34
N GLU A 309 13.61 30.01 43.05
CA GLU A 309 14.39 29.42 41.95
C GLU A 309 15.86 29.87 42.00
N ASP A 310 16.12 31.17 42.21
CA ASP A 310 17.47 31.71 42.33
C ASP A 310 18.23 31.14 43.55
N SER A 311 17.53 30.96 44.68
CA SER A 311 18.11 30.37 45.89
C SER A 311 18.45 28.89 45.70
N HIS A 312 17.56 28.12 45.07
CA HIS A 312 17.81 26.71 44.75
C HIS A 312 18.97 26.55 43.77
N GLY A 313 19.09 27.44 42.76
CA GLY A 313 20.22 27.46 41.84
C GLY A 313 21.56 27.63 42.56
N LYS A 314 21.64 28.57 43.51
CA LYS A 314 22.87 28.78 44.31
C LYS A 314 23.24 27.58 45.19
N GLN A 315 22.24 26.92 45.79
CA GLN A 315 22.47 25.73 46.61
C GLN A 315 22.97 24.54 45.78
N LEU A 316 22.43 24.36 44.57
CA LEU A 316 22.92 23.34 43.63
C LEU A 316 24.38 23.59 43.23
N ASP A 317 24.73 24.84 42.89
CA ASP A 317 26.12 25.21 42.54
C ASP A 317 27.10 24.95 43.70
N GLU A 318 26.67 25.21 44.94
CA GLU A 318 27.49 25.02 46.13
C GLU A 318 27.67 23.54 46.48
N MET A 319 26.62 22.74 46.31
CA MET A 319 26.68 21.28 46.43
C MET A 319 27.59 20.66 45.36
N GLN A 320 27.50 21.16 44.12
CA GLN A 320 28.32 20.69 43.01
C GLN A 320 29.80 21.04 43.21
N ARG A 321 30.11 22.23 43.75
CA ARG A 321 31.48 22.60 44.14
C ARG A 321 32.04 21.73 45.27
N LYS A 322 31.24 21.43 46.31
CA LYS A 322 31.65 20.52 47.38
C LYS A 322 31.92 19.12 46.85
N HIS A 323 31.03 18.59 46.02
CA HIS A 323 31.22 17.29 45.39
C HIS A 323 32.48 17.22 44.54
N GLN A 324 32.76 18.26 43.73
CA GLN A 324 34.00 18.35 42.94
C GLN A 324 35.25 18.40 43.83
N SER A 325 35.20 19.09 44.97
CA SER A 325 36.31 19.13 45.93
C SER A 325 36.53 17.79 46.65
N GLU A 326 35.45 17.06 46.97
CA GLU A 326 35.53 15.73 47.58
C GLU A 326 36.11 14.70 46.61
N VAL A 327 35.69 14.74 45.33
CA VAL A 327 36.26 13.90 44.27
C VAL A 327 37.75 14.19 44.07
N ALA A 328 38.16 15.46 44.01
CA ALA A 328 39.57 15.84 43.88
C ALA A 328 40.43 15.39 45.07
N ASN A 329 39.88 15.34 46.28
CA ASN A 329 40.59 14.85 47.48
C ASN A 329 40.68 13.32 47.52
N LEU A 330 39.81 12.58 46.82
CA LEU A 330 39.86 11.12 46.72
C LEU A 330 40.80 10.63 45.61
N GLU A 331 41.16 11.50 44.67
CA GLU A 331 42.06 11.22 43.53
C GLU A 331 43.53 11.63 43.78
N SER A 332 43.85 12.22 44.94
CA SER A 332 45.21 12.64 45.33
C SER A 332 45.86 11.74 46.38
#